data_AF-A0A251WCQ3-F1
#
_entry.id   AF-A0A251WCQ3-F1
#
_cell.length_a   1.000
_cell.length_b   1.000
_cell.length_c   1.000
_cell.angle_alpha   90.00
_cell.angle_beta   90.00
_cell.angle_gamma   90.00
#
_symmetry.space_group_name_H-M   'P 1'
#
loop_
_entity.id
_entity.type
_entity.pdbx_description
1 polymer ?
#
loop_
_entity_poly.entity_id
_entity_poly.type
_entity_poly.pdbx_seq_one_letter_code
_entity_poly.pdbx_strand_id
1 'polypeptide(L)'
;MVKKMTKNQDFWKQQYPNLKLLRRAIFNELANMLPASLRLLCNNILDGKLKPYKQNILTGQDTKDWANALIELYDTSPRTQWLLMEAINDEDKEIANNIASTYDQSTDDLSSKSSDQKAFREELSGGDSLDQCDYSIENFDWGKKETIPQPTPRGQDEISKLQDEVEVLLVTAVPTERDAVLRLLKPYPGSGLVLEVSTDPICYLGQFGAFKTAVVMCEVGALGLNAAFNAVQKSLTTWQPLAVIMVGIAFGKSPKKQKIGDILVSHHLIPYDAKRVEAAITQYTASRPDSDPILRNLFRAPLNWKFERPDGKNCTAHEPGTILTGGTLLDNLDEKVKLFTDFPNAIGGEMEGAGLYAAAVAQKTPWIVIKAISDWADGKKNERRSHRDVAAAAAAHFVHYVLSNQFALDELKKSRQ
;
A
#
# COMPACT_ATOMS: atom_id res chain seq x y z
N MET A 1 38.31 -25.68 -18.97
CA MET A 1 36.90 -25.79 -19.41
C MET A 1 36.52 -24.61 -20.30
N VAL A 2 36.77 -23.36 -19.88
CA VAL A 2 36.57 -22.12 -20.67
C VAL A 2 37.19 -22.19 -22.08
N LYS A 3 38.45 -22.61 -22.21
CA LYS A 3 39.10 -22.90 -23.52
C LYS A 3 38.46 -23.99 -24.39
N LYS A 4 37.68 -24.91 -23.79
CA LYS A 4 36.87 -25.91 -24.52
C LYS A 4 35.45 -25.39 -24.80
N MET A 5 34.97 -24.43 -24.00
CA MET A 5 33.65 -23.79 -24.10
C MET A 5 33.59 -22.72 -25.20
N THR A 6 34.70 -22.03 -25.48
CA THR A 6 34.82 -20.98 -26.51
C THR A 6 34.66 -21.46 -27.96
N LYS A 7 34.64 -22.78 -28.21
CA LYS A 7 34.67 -23.32 -29.58
C LYS A 7 33.33 -23.78 -30.15
N ASN A 8 32.24 -23.89 -29.37
CA ASN A 8 30.97 -24.41 -29.92
C ASN A 8 29.74 -24.06 -29.04
N GLN A 9 29.06 -22.95 -29.33
CA GLN A 9 27.88 -22.49 -28.56
C GLN A 9 26.67 -23.44 -28.65
N ASP A 10 26.47 -24.11 -29.79
CA ASP A 10 25.30 -24.98 -30.00
C ASP A 10 25.37 -26.29 -29.20
N PHE A 11 26.58 -26.78 -28.92
CA PHE A 11 26.80 -27.96 -28.06
C PHE A 11 26.27 -27.75 -26.62
N TRP A 12 26.36 -26.52 -26.10
CA TRP A 12 25.97 -26.22 -24.72
C TRP A 12 24.46 -26.09 -24.54
N LYS A 13 23.75 -25.51 -25.52
CA LYS A 13 22.28 -25.45 -25.53
C LYS A 13 21.65 -26.85 -25.48
N GLN A 14 22.31 -27.86 -26.05
CA GLN A 14 21.87 -29.26 -25.98
C GLN A 14 22.22 -29.95 -24.65
N GLN A 15 23.37 -29.69 -24.05
CA GLN A 15 23.83 -30.39 -22.84
C GLN A 15 23.23 -29.84 -21.54
N TYR A 16 22.93 -28.53 -21.47
CA TYR A 16 22.42 -27.89 -20.25
C TYR A 16 21.15 -27.09 -20.54
N PRO A 17 20.03 -27.76 -20.83
CA PRO A 17 18.80 -27.12 -21.31
C PRO A 17 18.06 -26.32 -20.24
N ASN A 18 18.52 -26.33 -18.98
CA ASN A 18 17.92 -25.51 -17.92
C ASN A 18 18.94 -24.98 -16.91
N LEU A 19 18.54 -23.88 -16.26
CA LEU A 19 19.35 -23.10 -15.32
C LEU A 19 19.89 -23.92 -14.15
N LYS A 20 19.15 -24.95 -13.73
CA LYS A 20 19.52 -25.84 -12.61
C LYS A 20 20.70 -26.74 -12.99
N LEU A 21 20.71 -27.28 -14.20
CA LEU A 21 21.79 -28.13 -14.71
C LEU A 21 23.07 -27.31 -14.97
N LEU A 22 22.93 -26.08 -15.49
CA LEU A 22 24.06 -25.16 -15.69
C LEU A 22 24.73 -24.77 -14.37
N ARG A 23 23.93 -24.32 -13.38
CA ARG A 23 24.44 -23.99 -12.03
C ARG A 23 25.18 -25.17 -11.41
N ARG A 24 24.64 -26.38 -11.58
CA ARG A 24 25.27 -27.61 -11.09
C ARG A 24 26.61 -27.90 -11.77
N ALA A 25 26.72 -27.67 -13.08
CA ALA A 25 27.97 -27.86 -13.82
C ALA A 25 29.05 -26.86 -13.40
N ILE A 26 28.70 -25.58 -13.24
CA ILE A 26 29.60 -24.50 -12.81
C ILE A 26 30.15 -24.78 -11.41
N PHE A 27 29.26 -25.07 -10.45
CA PHE A 27 29.67 -25.34 -9.07
C PHE A 27 30.42 -26.67 -8.92
N ASN A 28 30.12 -27.70 -9.72
CA ASN A 28 30.90 -28.95 -9.73
C ASN A 28 32.35 -28.71 -10.17
N GLU A 29 32.58 -27.82 -11.14
CA GLU A 29 33.93 -27.52 -11.61
C GLU A 29 34.69 -26.60 -10.64
N LEU A 30 34.01 -25.61 -10.05
CA LEU A 30 34.58 -24.85 -8.93
C LEU A 30 34.95 -25.78 -7.77
N ALA A 31 34.10 -26.73 -7.43
CA ALA A 31 34.36 -27.73 -6.38
C ALA A 31 35.58 -28.62 -6.72
N ASN A 32 35.88 -28.86 -7.99
CA ASN A 32 37.05 -29.62 -8.43
C ASN A 32 38.37 -28.84 -8.31
N MET A 33 38.31 -27.51 -8.29
CA MET A 33 39.46 -26.62 -8.20
C MET A 33 39.81 -26.21 -6.77
N LEU A 34 38.98 -26.59 -5.79
CA LEU A 34 39.10 -26.19 -4.40
C LEU A 34 39.60 -27.32 -3.48
N PRO A 35 40.30 -27.02 -2.36
CA PRO A 35 40.65 -27.98 -1.31
C PRO A 35 39.46 -28.81 -0.82
N ALA A 36 39.71 -30.01 -0.28
CA ALA A 36 38.67 -31.01 0.06
C ALA A 36 37.53 -30.47 0.96
N SER A 37 37.83 -29.56 1.88
CA SER A 37 36.84 -28.90 2.75
C SER A 37 35.88 -27.98 1.98
N LEU A 38 36.36 -27.30 0.95
CA LEU A 38 35.59 -26.38 0.10
C LEU A 38 34.76 -27.14 -0.94
N ARG A 39 35.26 -28.27 -1.43
CA ARG A 39 34.53 -29.19 -2.31
C ARG A 39 33.29 -29.76 -1.62
N LEU A 40 33.41 -30.14 -0.35
CA LEU A 40 32.30 -30.63 0.47
C LEU A 40 31.21 -29.55 0.64
N LEU A 41 31.61 -28.29 0.81
CA LEU A 41 30.69 -27.17 0.92
C LEU A 41 29.91 -26.92 -0.38
N CYS A 42 30.60 -26.89 -1.52
CA CYS A 42 29.96 -26.70 -2.83
C CYS A 42 28.95 -27.82 -3.13
N ASN A 43 29.26 -29.06 -2.78
CA ASN A 43 28.35 -30.20 -2.95
C ASN A 43 27.11 -30.08 -2.04
N ASN A 44 27.26 -29.64 -0.80
CA ASN A 44 26.12 -29.42 0.12
C ASN A 44 25.20 -28.26 -0.33
N ILE A 45 25.77 -27.21 -0.92
CA ILE A 45 25.05 -26.10 -1.54
C ILE A 45 24.20 -26.60 -2.73
N LEU A 46 24.78 -27.45 -3.57
CA LEU A 46 24.12 -28.04 -4.73
C LEU A 46 22.97 -29.00 -4.40
N ASP A 47 23.04 -29.67 -3.25
CA ASP A 47 22.02 -30.62 -2.78
C ASP A 47 20.86 -29.96 -2.00
N GLY A 48 20.81 -28.62 -1.91
CA GLY A 48 19.67 -27.88 -1.38
C GLY A 48 19.56 -27.85 0.15
N LYS A 49 20.61 -28.23 0.89
CA LYS A 49 20.65 -28.22 2.37
C LYS A 49 21.08 -26.86 2.95
N LEU A 50 20.69 -25.77 2.30
CA LEU A 50 21.24 -24.42 2.52
C LEU A 50 20.67 -23.71 3.77
N LYS A 51 19.41 -24.00 4.16
CA LYS A 51 18.74 -23.34 5.31
C LYS A 51 19.47 -23.55 6.66
N PRO A 52 19.81 -24.80 7.06
CA PRO A 52 20.51 -25.03 8.33
C PRO A 52 21.92 -24.41 8.35
N TYR A 53 22.61 -24.41 7.20
CA TYR A 53 23.98 -23.91 7.10
C TYR A 53 24.06 -22.38 7.10
N LYS A 54 23.15 -21.71 6.39
CA LYS A 54 23.00 -20.24 6.43
C LYS A 54 22.73 -19.76 7.86
N GLN A 55 21.99 -20.54 8.64
CA GLN A 55 21.73 -20.26 10.04
C GLN A 55 22.98 -20.42 10.92
N ASN A 56 23.80 -21.44 10.72
CA ASN A 56 25.06 -21.65 11.45
C ASN A 56 26.14 -20.57 11.16
N ILE A 57 26.17 -20.05 9.93
CA ILE A 57 27.07 -18.95 9.55
C ILE A 57 26.60 -17.63 10.17
N LEU A 58 25.29 -17.32 10.11
CA LEU A 58 24.71 -16.11 10.68
C LEU A 58 24.77 -16.07 12.22
N THR A 59 24.79 -17.23 12.88
CA THR A 59 24.96 -17.34 14.34
C THR A 59 26.42 -17.39 14.79
N GLY A 60 27.38 -17.27 13.87
CA GLY A 60 28.81 -17.19 14.19
C GLY A 60 29.49 -18.52 14.53
N GLN A 61 28.87 -19.66 14.23
CA GLN A 61 29.46 -20.98 14.48
C GLN A 61 30.44 -21.44 13.39
N ASP A 62 30.40 -20.83 12.20
CA ASP A 62 31.28 -21.16 11.07
C ASP A 62 31.74 -19.87 10.34
N THR A 63 32.48 -19.02 11.07
CA THR A 63 32.87 -17.66 10.63
C THR A 63 34.15 -17.65 9.79
N LYS A 64 34.07 -18.09 8.54
CA LYS A 64 35.17 -17.83 7.59
C LYS A 64 34.66 -17.01 6.41
N ASP A 65 35.34 -15.90 6.13
CA ASP A 65 34.94 -14.90 5.13
C ASP A 65 34.69 -15.49 3.74
N TRP A 66 35.40 -16.56 3.39
CA TRP A 66 35.20 -17.28 2.13
C TRP A 66 33.85 -18.01 2.04
N ALA A 67 33.28 -18.45 3.17
CA ALA A 67 31.98 -19.13 3.20
C ALA A 67 30.84 -18.11 2.99
N ASN A 68 30.97 -16.91 3.57
CA ASN A 68 30.10 -15.77 3.29
C ASN A 68 30.16 -15.38 1.81
N ALA A 69 31.37 -15.22 1.26
CA ALA A 69 31.57 -14.87 -0.14
C ALA A 69 30.99 -15.92 -1.11
N LEU A 70 31.06 -17.22 -0.78
CA LEU A 70 30.47 -18.30 -1.59
C LEU A 70 28.93 -18.30 -1.55
N ILE A 71 28.32 -17.98 -0.41
CA ILE A 71 26.87 -17.84 -0.29
C ILE A 71 26.37 -16.61 -1.03
N GLU A 72 27.05 -15.48 -0.86
CA GLU A 72 26.75 -14.26 -1.60
C GLU A 72 26.87 -14.49 -3.11
N LEU A 73 27.95 -15.16 -3.54
CA LEU A 73 28.13 -15.53 -4.94
C LEU A 73 26.99 -16.42 -5.45
N TYR A 74 26.60 -17.45 -4.68
CA TYR A 74 25.48 -18.33 -5.04
C TYR A 74 24.14 -17.59 -5.15
N ASP A 75 23.91 -16.60 -4.27
CA ASP A 75 22.70 -15.78 -4.24
C ASP A 75 22.71 -14.65 -5.31
N THR A 76 23.86 -14.38 -5.96
CA THR A 76 23.94 -13.40 -7.06
C THR A 76 23.33 -13.91 -8.38
N SER A 77 23.08 -12.97 -9.31
CA SER A 77 22.52 -13.31 -10.61
C SER A 77 23.46 -14.24 -11.41
N PRO A 78 22.92 -15.14 -12.27
CA PRO A 78 23.75 -15.97 -13.14
C PRO A 78 24.77 -15.17 -13.96
N ARG A 79 24.42 -13.95 -14.38
CA ARG A 79 25.29 -13.00 -15.05
C ARG A 79 26.46 -12.56 -14.15
N THR A 80 26.19 -12.22 -12.89
CA THR A 80 27.22 -11.83 -11.91
C THR A 80 28.16 -13.00 -11.60
N GLN A 81 27.64 -14.22 -11.48
CA GLN A 81 28.45 -15.43 -11.29
C GLN A 81 29.37 -15.69 -12.50
N TRP A 82 28.88 -15.43 -13.71
CA TRP A 82 29.64 -15.58 -14.95
C TRP A 82 30.73 -14.51 -15.12
N LEU A 83 30.40 -13.24 -14.90
CA LEU A 83 31.35 -12.13 -14.92
C LEU A 83 32.49 -12.33 -13.90
N LEU A 84 32.20 -12.99 -12.76
CA LEU A 84 33.23 -13.34 -11.79
C LEU A 84 34.16 -14.46 -12.29
N MET A 85 33.62 -15.49 -12.97
CA MET A 85 34.44 -16.52 -13.61
C MET A 85 35.30 -15.97 -14.74
N GLU A 86 34.81 -14.98 -15.48
CA GLU A 86 35.55 -14.23 -16.50
C GLU A 86 36.73 -13.48 -15.87
N ALA A 87 36.49 -12.75 -14.78
CA ALA A 87 37.53 -12.03 -14.05
C ALA A 87 38.61 -12.94 -13.45
N ILE A 88 38.26 -14.18 -13.10
CA ILE A 88 39.19 -15.18 -12.55
C ILE A 88 40.05 -15.82 -13.65
N ASN A 89 39.58 -15.86 -14.91
CA ASN A 89 40.18 -16.68 -15.96
C ASN A 89 40.76 -15.90 -17.15
N ASP A 90 40.78 -14.57 -17.06
CA ASP A 90 41.48 -13.61 -17.93
C ASP A 90 41.22 -13.83 -19.44
N GLU A 91 39.93 -13.81 -19.85
CA GLU A 91 39.51 -13.96 -21.25
C GLU A 91 38.52 -12.86 -21.72
N ASP A 92 38.31 -12.80 -23.04
CA ASP A 92 37.77 -11.68 -23.82
C ASP A 92 36.30 -11.30 -23.49
N LYS A 93 36.10 -10.04 -23.07
CA LYS A 93 34.84 -9.46 -22.55
C LYS A 93 33.63 -9.63 -23.48
N GLU A 94 33.86 -9.68 -24.78
CA GLU A 94 32.79 -9.71 -25.78
C GLU A 94 32.12 -11.10 -25.85
N ILE A 95 32.90 -12.17 -25.67
CA ILE A 95 32.41 -13.55 -25.71
C ILE A 95 31.64 -13.87 -24.43
N ALA A 96 32.12 -13.40 -23.28
CA ALA A 96 31.46 -13.56 -21.99
C ALA A 96 30.10 -12.84 -21.95
N ASN A 97 30.02 -11.62 -22.50
CA ASN A 97 28.74 -10.91 -22.65
C ASN A 97 27.77 -11.66 -23.58
N ASN A 98 28.25 -12.24 -24.68
CA ASN A 98 27.40 -13.02 -25.59
C ASN A 98 26.86 -14.30 -24.94
N ILE A 99 27.65 -15.02 -24.15
CA ILE A 99 27.19 -16.22 -23.42
C ILE A 99 26.26 -15.84 -22.26
N ALA A 100 26.56 -14.77 -21.51
CA ALA A 100 25.68 -14.23 -20.47
C ALA A 100 24.31 -13.85 -21.04
N SER A 101 24.28 -13.21 -22.21
CA SER A 101 23.04 -12.88 -22.92
C SER A 101 22.24 -14.11 -23.36
N THR A 102 22.89 -15.27 -23.52
CA THR A 102 22.23 -16.54 -23.86
C THR A 102 21.49 -17.15 -22.67
N TYR A 103 21.88 -16.80 -21.43
CA TYR A 103 21.21 -17.27 -20.21
C TYR A 103 20.28 -16.23 -19.59
N ASP A 104 20.44 -14.94 -19.93
CA ASP A 104 19.36 -13.94 -19.80
C ASP A 104 18.11 -14.42 -20.56
N GLN A 105 18.28 -15.11 -21.70
CA GLN A 105 17.17 -15.73 -22.44
C GLN A 105 16.53 -16.95 -21.74
N SER A 106 17.13 -17.51 -20.67
CA SER A 106 16.54 -18.61 -19.89
C SER A 106 15.90 -18.16 -18.57
N THR A 107 16.03 -16.88 -18.22
CA THR A 107 15.01 -16.17 -17.41
C THR A 107 13.80 -15.75 -18.26
N ASP A 108 13.94 -15.79 -19.60
CA ASP A 108 12.88 -15.50 -20.57
C ASP A 108 12.16 -16.75 -21.12
N ASP A 109 12.38 -17.96 -20.60
CA ASP A 109 11.54 -19.13 -20.92
C ASP A 109 10.22 -19.18 -20.12
N LEU A 110 9.81 -18.00 -19.63
CA LEU A 110 8.43 -17.61 -19.32
C LEU A 110 7.84 -16.73 -20.45
N SER A 111 8.39 -16.77 -21.66
CA SER A 111 7.99 -15.93 -22.82
C SER A 111 6.65 -16.29 -23.49
N SER A 112 5.83 -17.13 -22.86
CA SER A 112 4.38 -17.12 -23.09
C SER A 112 3.61 -16.25 -22.08
N LYS A 113 4.30 -15.59 -21.14
CA LYS A 113 3.75 -14.65 -20.13
C LYS A 113 4.33 -13.22 -20.21
N SER A 114 5.23 -12.91 -21.15
CA SER A 114 6.10 -11.71 -21.09
C SER A 114 5.53 -10.42 -21.67
N SER A 115 4.59 -10.47 -22.64
CA SER A 115 3.92 -9.24 -23.12
C SER A 115 3.02 -8.63 -22.05
N ASP A 116 2.27 -9.49 -21.37
CA ASP A 116 1.19 -9.08 -20.48
C ASP A 116 1.75 -8.54 -19.16
N GLN A 117 2.81 -9.15 -18.63
CA GLN A 117 3.48 -8.64 -17.42
C GLN A 117 4.20 -7.32 -17.66
N LYS A 118 4.84 -7.14 -18.83
CA LYS A 118 5.48 -5.87 -19.19
C LYS A 118 4.42 -4.78 -19.39
N ALA A 119 3.35 -5.07 -20.12
CA ALA A 119 2.23 -4.15 -20.30
C ALA A 119 1.55 -3.78 -18.97
N PHE A 120 1.39 -4.75 -18.07
CA PHE A 120 0.83 -4.53 -16.74
C PHE A 120 1.74 -3.65 -15.88
N ARG A 121 3.06 -3.91 -15.89
CA ARG A 121 4.04 -3.05 -15.22
C ARG A 121 3.99 -1.62 -15.75
N GLU A 122 3.95 -1.43 -17.06
CA GLU A 122 3.83 -0.11 -17.69
C GLU A 122 2.48 0.58 -17.39
N GLU A 123 1.40 -0.18 -17.22
CA GLU A 123 0.12 0.33 -16.73
C GLU A 123 0.22 0.84 -15.28
N LEU A 124 0.92 0.11 -14.41
CA LEU A 124 1.04 0.43 -12.98
C LEU A 124 2.08 1.52 -12.69
N SER A 125 3.14 1.63 -13.48
CA SER A 125 4.14 2.69 -13.32
C SER A 125 3.58 4.04 -13.75
N GLY A 126 2.70 4.06 -14.75
CA GLY A 126 2.39 5.26 -15.52
C GLY A 126 3.64 5.76 -16.24
N GLY A 127 3.56 6.01 -17.54
CA GLY A 127 4.67 6.62 -18.29
C GLY A 127 4.90 8.08 -17.88
N ASP A 128 5.28 8.92 -18.85
CA ASP A 128 5.40 10.37 -18.69
C ASP A 128 4.05 11.06 -18.41
N SER A 129 3.45 10.76 -17.27
CA SER A 129 2.18 11.33 -16.83
C SER A 129 2.37 12.75 -16.29
N LEU A 130 1.34 13.59 -16.48
CA LEU A 130 1.31 15.00 -16.07
C LEU A 130 1.32 15.21 -14.54
N ASP A 131 1.18 14.15 -13.74
CA ASP A 131 1.21 14.20 -12.27
C ASP A 131 2.67 14.09 -11.75
N GLN A 132 3.65 14.57 -12.52
CA GLN A 132 5.07 14.54 -12.16
C GLN A 132 5.52 15.73 -11.31
N CYS A 133 4.76 16.83 -11.29
CA CYS A 133 5.10 18.05 -10.56
C CYS A 133 4.17 18.27 -9.36
N ASP A 134 4.68 18.99 -8.37
CA ASP A 134 3.87 19.52 -7.27
C ASP A 134 2.91 20.61 -7.77
N TYR A 135 1.74 20.71 -7.13
CA TYR A 135 0.74 21.73 -7.38
C TYR A 135 0.99 22.98 -6.54
N SER A 136 0.70 24.15 -7.11
CA SER A 136 0.51 25.38 -6.35
C SER A 136 -0.89 25.41 -5.74
N ILE A 137 -0.99 25.11 -4.46
CA ILE A 137 -2.27 24.94 -3.74
C ILE A 137 -2.75 26.21 -3.03
N GLU A 138 -1.89 27.22 -2.90
CA GLU A 138 -2.11 28.41 -2.07
C GLU A 138 -3.28 29.28 -2.56
N ASN A 139 -3.59 29.17 -3.85
CA ASN A 139 -4.70 29.89 -4.48
C ASN A 139 -6.07 29.27 -4.19
N PHE A 140 -6.11 28.05 -3.65
CA PHE A 140 -7.35 27.34 -3.35
C PHE A 140 -7.72 27.51 -1.88
N ASP A 141 -9.01 27.69 -1.59
CA ASP A 141 -9.47 27.86 -0.20
C ASP A 141 -9.15 26.64 0.69
N TRP A 142 -9.17 25.44 0.09
CA TRP A 142 -8.76 24.21 0.76
C TRP A 142 -7.23 24.10 0.96
N GLY A 143 -6.43 24.87 0.22
CA GLY A 143 -4.97 24.95 0.40
C GLY A 143 -4.52 26.02 1.40
N LYS A 144 -5.39 26.97 1.77
CA LYS A 144 -5.10 27.99 2.79
C LYS A 144 -5.16 27.38 4.19
N LYS A 145 -4.26 27.81 5.08
CA LYS A 145 -4.26 27.36 6.49
C LYS A 145 -5.23 28.14 7.37
N GLU A 146 -5.50 29.41 7.05
CA GLU A 146 -6.39 30.24 7.86
C GLU A 146 -7.86 29.80 7.80
N THR A 147 -8.21 28.90 6.89
CA THR A 147 -9.57 28.36 6.72
C THR A 147 -9.89 27.23 7.70
N ILE A 148 -8.91 26.75 8.47
CA ILE A 148 -9.14 25.75 9.53
C ILE A 148 -9.75 26.48 10.75
N PRO A 149 -10.94 26.06 11.23
CA PRO A 149 -11.53 26.67 12.42
C PRO A 149 -10.63 26.47 13.64
N GLN A 150 -10.60 27.45 14.54
CA GLN A 150 -9.94 27.31 15.85
C GLN A 150 -10.89 26.63 16.84
N PRO A 151 -10.69 25.35 17.18
CA PRO A 151 -11.60 24.65 18.07
C PRO A 151 -11.52 25.23 19.48
N THR A 152 -12.66 25.28 20.17
CA THR A 152 -12.70 25.79 21.54
C THR A 152 -12.64 24.62 22.53
N PRO A 153 -11.63 24.54 23.42
CA PRO A 153 -11.53 23.46 24.39
C PRO A 153 -12.74 23.36 25.32
N ARG A 154 -13.16 22.13 25.63
CA ARG A 154 -14.26 21.80 26.55
C ARG A 154 -13.86 20.63 27.46
N GLY A 155 -14.35 20.69 28.70
CA GLY A 155 -14.12 19.65 29.71
C GLY A 155 -15.08 18.46 29.58
N GLN A 156 -14.91 17.50 30.48
CA GLN A 156 -15.64 16.22 30.48
C GLN A 156 -17.16 16.37 30.54
N ASP A 157 -17.66 17.41 31.21
CA ASP A 157 -19.11 17.68 31.36
C ASP A 157 -19.81 17.90 30.01
N GLU A 158 -19.07 18.37 29.00
CA GLU A 158 -19.62 18.58 27.66
C GLU A 158 -19.80 17.26 26.91
N ILE A 159 -18.91 16.28 27.13
CA ILE A 159 -19.01 14.93 26.53
C ILE A 159 -20.33 14.30 26.95
N SER A 160 -20.59 14.24 28.25
CA SER A 160 -21.78 13.56 28.80
C SER A 160 -23.08 14.14 28.28
N LYS A 161 -23.09 15.42 27.88
CA LYS A 161 -24.29 16.08 27.31
C LYS A 161 -24.48 15.79 25.83
N LEU A 162 -23.38 15.70 25.08
CA LEU A 162 -23.40 15.63 23.62
C LEU A 162 -23.18 14.21 23.07
N GLN A 163 -22.78 13.26 23.92
CA GLN A 163 -22.40 11.91 23.51
C GLN A 163 -23.50 11.20 22.70
N ASP A 164 -24.75 11.33 23.14
CA ASP A 164 -25.90 10.65 22.53
C ASP A 164 -26.45 11.41 21.30
N GLU A 165 -25.92 12.60 21.02
CA GLU A 165 -26.32 13.44 19.90
C GLU A 165 -25.43 13.26 18.66
N VAL A 166 -24.27 12.62 18.80
CA VAL A 166 -23.36 12.40 17.66
C VAL A 166 -23.94 11.37 16.70
N GLU A 167 -24.11 11.77 15.44
CA GLU A 167 -24.69 10.93 14.40
C GLU A 167 -23.61 10.25 13.55
N VAL A 168 -22.49 10.94 13.32
CA VAL A 168 -21.40 10.45 12.45
C VAL A 168 -20.05 10.57 13.16
N LEU A 169 -19.23 9.52 13.05
CA LEU A 169 -17.83 9.57 13.43
C LEU A 169 -16.97 9.59 12.16
N LEU A 170 -16.17 10.65 11.99
CA LEU A 170 -15.13 10.74 10.96
C LEU A 170 -13.78 10.42 11.57
N VAL A 171 -13.03 9.54 10.90
CA VAL A 171 -11.72 9.07 11.36
C VAL A 171 -10.67 9.43 10.32
N THR A 172 -9.60 10.08 10.77
CA THR A 172 -8.42 10.45 9.96
C THR A 172 -7.16 9.86 10.59
N ALA A 173 -6.04 9.84 9.87
CA ALA A 173 -4.79 9.20 10.29
C ALA A 173 -3.58 10.16 10.28
N VAL A 174 -3.61 11.21 9.45
CA VAL A 174 -2.54 12.22 9.40
C VAL A 174 -3.08 13.64 9.50
N PRO A 175 -2.27 14.62 9.97
CA PRO A 175 -2.71 16.00 10.13
C PRO A 175 -3.32 16.62 8.87
N THR A 176 -2.78 16.32 7.68
CA THR A 176 -3.31 16.82 6.40
C THR A 176 -4.77 16.37 6.16
N GLU A 177 -5.11 15.14 6.53
CA GLU A 177 -6.48 14.60 6.41
C GLU A 177 -7.40 15.25 7.45
N ARG A 178 -6.94 15.31 8.71
CA ARG A 178 -7.66 15.99 9.80
C ARG A 178 -7.98 17.43 9.40
N ASP A 179 -7.00 18.18 8.96
CA ASP A 179 -7.14 19.58 8.60
C ASP A 179 -8.09 19.77 7.42
N ALA A 180 -8.08 18.88 6.44
CA ALA A 180 -9.05 18.90 5.33
C ALA A 180 -10.49 18.69 5.81
N VAL A 181 -10.71 17.77 6.77
CA VAL A 181 -12.02 17.55 7.39
C VAL A 181 -12.44 18.76 8.24
N LEU A 182 -11.55 19.26 9.11
CA LEU A 182 -11.86 20.38 10.02
C LEU A 182 -12.22 21.66 9.26
N ARG A 183 -11.63 21.94 8.10
CA ARG A 183 -12.01 23.08 7.24
C ARG A 183 -13.49 23.09 6.85
N LEU A 184 -14.11 21.92 6.74
CA LEU A 184 -15.51 21.76 6.38
C LEU A 184 -16.42 21.55 7.60
N LEU A 185 -15.83 21.45 8.80
CA LEU A 185 -16.55 21.27 10.05
C LEU A 185 -17.09 22.62 10.52
N LYS A 186 -18.40 22.81 10.36
CA LYS A 186 -19.11 23.98 10.86
C LYS A 186 -19.29 23.90 12.38
N PRO A 187 -19.59 25.02 13.04
CA PRO A 187 -19.97 25.03 14.45
C PRO A 187 -20.99 23.96 14.84
N TYR A 188 -20.83 23.39 16.03
CA TYR A 188 -21.78 22.41 16.56
C TYR A 188 -23.16 23.06 16.75
N PRO A 189 -24.27 22.42 16.32
CA PRO A 189 -25.60 23.00 16.44
C PRO A 189 -25.94 23.33 17.90
N GLY A 190 -26.37 24.56 18.16
CA GLY A 190 -26.69 25.04 19.51
C GLY A 190 -25.52 25.66 20.28
N SER A 191 -24.26 25.32 19.98
CA SER A 191 -23.10 25.93 20.64
C SER A 191 -22.58 27.17 19.90
N GLY A 192 -22.73 27.21 18.57
CA GLY A 192 -22.13 28.24 17.73
C GLY A 192 -20.60 28.16 17.63
N LEU A 193 -19.99 27.08 18.12
CA LEU A 193 -18.55 26.84 18.12
C LEU A 193 -18.18 25.44 17.60
N VAL A 194 -17.01 25.30 16.98
CA VAL A 194 -16.36 23.99 16.85
C VAL A 194 -15.69 23.69 18.19
N LEU A 195 -15.97 22.52 18.76
CA LEU A 195 -15.49 22.16 20.09
C LEU A 195 -14.30 21.21 19.97
N GLU A 196 -13.29 21.39 20.81
CA GLU A 196 -12.25 20.38 21.06
C GLU A 196 -12.49 19.78 22.42
N VAL A 197 -12.52 18.46 22.48
CA VAL A 197 -12.88 17.73 23.69
C VAL A 197 -11.79 16.72 23.99
N SER A 198 -11.31 16.74 25.23
CA SER A 198 -10.20 15.92 25.71
C SER A 198 -10.60 14.47 25.98
N THR A 199 -11.01 13.76 24.93
CA THR A 199 -11.17 12.30 24.92
C THR A 199 -9.85 11.61 24.54
N ASP A 200 -9.83 10.27 24.55
CA ASP A 200 -8.73 9.46 24.03
C ASP A 200 -9.24 8.63 22.84
N PRO A 201 -8.93 9.01 21.58
CA PRO A 201 -8.14 10.18 21.15
C PRO A 201 -8.89 11.51 21.31
N ILE A 202 -8.19 12.65 21.19
CA ILE A 202 -8.81 13.99 21.17
C ILE A 202 -9.87 14.04 20.06
N CYS A 203 -11.02 14.61 20.39
CA CYS A 203 -12.17 14.68 19.49
C CYS A 203 -12.54 16.13 19.19
N TYR A 204 -12.84 16.40 17.92
CA TYR A 204 -13.43 17.67 17.49
C TYR A 204 -14.92 17.46 17.20
N LEU A 205 -15.77 18.30 17.78
CA LEU A 205 -17.22 18.24 17.55
C LEU A 205 -17.67 19.44 16.73
N GLY A 206 -18.47 19.16 15.71
CA GLY A 206 -19.14 20.19 14.91
C GLY A 206 -20.27 19.63 14.07
N GLN A 207 -20.70 20.42 13.08
CA GLN A 207 -21.63 19.98 12.05
C GLN A 207 -20.86 19.75 10.75
N PHE A 208 -20.95 18.53 10.20
CA PHE A 208 -20.33 18.19 8.93
C PHE A 208 -21.42 17.78 7.94
N GLY A 209 -21.57 18.55 6.85
CA GLY A 209 -22.78 18.48 6.04
C GLY A 209 -24.02 18.83 6.88
N ALA A 210 -25.00 17.94 6.94
CA ALA A 210 -26.21 18.10 7.73
C ALA A 210 -26.12 17.52 9.16
N PHE A 211 -25.08 16.75 9.49
CA PHE A 211 -25.08 15.86 10.67
C PHE A 211 -24.15 16.34 11.79
N LYS A 212 -24.57 16.07 13.03
CA LYS A 212 -23.72 16.26 14.22
C LYS A 212 -22.60 15.24 14.20
N THR A 213 -21.36 15.72 14.17
CA THR A 213 -20.21 14.92 13.79
C THR A 213 -19.09 15.02 14.81
N ALA A 214 -18.54 13.86 15.19
CA ALA A 214 -17.28 13.74 15.90
C ALA A 214 -16.16 13.45 14.88
N VAL A 215 -15.05 14.16 14.99
CA VAL A 215 -13.85 13.96 14.17
C VAL A 215 -12.70 13.56 15.08
N VAL A 216 -12.10 12.42 14.80
CA VAL A 216 -10.94 11.91 15.54
C VAL A 216 -9.78 11.62 14.59
N MET A 217 -8.57 11.70 15.12
CA MET A 217 -7.35 11.33 14.42
C MET A 217 -6.71 10.14 15.15
N CYS A 218 -6.42 9.08 14.42
CA CYS A 218 -5.63 7.94 14.88
C CYS A 218 -4.17 8.09 14.44
N GLU A 219 -3.30 7.25 15.00
CA GLU A 219 -1.96 7.04 14.44
C GLU A 219 -2.06 6.14 13.19
N VAL A 220 -1.15 6.36 12.24
CA VAL A 220 -1.05 5.59 11.00
C VAL A 220 -0.90 4.10 11.27
N GLY A 221 -1.63 3.28 10.53
CA GLY A 221 -1.64 1.83 10.67
C GLY A 221 -2.86 1.28 11.43
N ALA A 222 -3.06 -0.03 11.29
CA ALA A 222 -4.20 -0.73 11.90
C ALA A 222 -4.01 -1.03 13.40
N LEU A 223 -2.77 -1.37 13.80
CA LEU A 223 -2.41 -1.87 15.13
C LEU A 223 -1.33 -1.01 15.76
N GLY A 224 -1.49 -0.71 17.04
CA GLY A 224 -0.65 0.23 17.80
C GLY A 224 -1.47 0.84 18.95
N LEU A 225 -0.81 1.55 19.87
CA LEU A 225 -1.49 2.07 21.07
C LEU A 225 -2.63 3.04 20.71
N ASN A 226 -2.38 3.97 19.79
CA ASN A 226 -3.39 4.92 19.29
C ASN A 226 -3.70 4.74 17.80
N ALA A 227 -3.33 3.59 17.25
CA ALA A 227 -3.62 3.22 15.86
C ALA A 227 -5.13 3.04 15.62
N ALA A 228 -5.51 2.84 14.35
CA ALA A 228 -6.90 2.85 13.93
C ALA A 228 -7.83 1.98 14.78
N PHE A 229 -7.45 0.75 15.13
CA PHE A 229 -8.31 -0.14 15.93
C PHE A 229 -8.69 0.48 17.29
N ASN A 230 -7.70 0.89 18.07
CA ASN A 230 -7.91 1.42 19.42
C ASN A 230 -8.62 2.78 19.38
N ALA A 231 -8.21 3.67 18.47
CA ALA A 231 -8.83 4.99 18.33
C ALA A 231 -10.32 4.89 17.97
N VAL A 232 -10.65 4.05 16.99
CA VAL A 232 -12.04 3.81 16.57
C VAL A 232 -12.82 3.13 17.67
N GLN A 233 -12.28 2.08 18.31
CA GLN A 233 -12.99 1.37 19.37
C GLN A 233 -13.35 2.28 20.54
N LYS A 234 -12.41 3.11 21.02
CA LYS A 234 -12.67 4.07 22.10
C LYS A 234 -13.73 5.08 21.67
N SER A 235 -13.61 5.63 20.47
CA SER A 235 -14.52 6.64 19.94
C SER A 235 -15.94 6.11 19.71
N LEU A 236 -16.09 4.88 19.21
CA LEU A 236 -17.40 4.23 19.08
C LEU A 236 -18.05 3.99 20.45
N THR A 237 -17.26 3.63 21.46
CA THR A 237 -17.75 3.47 22.84
C THR A 237 -18.24 4.79 23.42
N THR A 238 -17.51 5.89 23.18
CA THR A 238 -17.85 7.22 23.69
C THR A 238 -19.05 7.82 22.99
N TRP A 239 -19.08 7.79 21.65
CA TRP A 239 -20.00 8.60 20.85
C TRP A 239 -21.18 7.82 20.24
N GLN A 240 -21.12 6.48 20.24
CA GLN A 240 -22.17 5.58 19.73
C GLN A 240 -22.87 6.08 18.44
N PRO A 241 -22.11 6.46 17.38
CA PRO A 241 -22.66 7.10 16.19
C PRO A 241 -23.52 6.13 15.37
N LEU A 242 -24.29 6.66 14.42
CA LEU A 242 -25.03 5.86 13.43
C LEU A 242 -24.10 5.24 12.38
N ALA A 243 -22.99 5.91 12.07
CA ALA A 243 -22.00 5.45 11.11
C ALA A 243 -20.60 5.94 11.45
N VAL A 244 -19.59 5.15 11.07
CA VAL A 244 -18.19 5.55 11.09
C VAL A 244 -17.62 5.57 9.67
N ILE A 245 -16.98 6.68 9.31
CA ILE A 245 -16.40 6.89 7.98
C ILE A 245 -14.92 7.22 8.16
N MET A 246 -14.05 6.39 7.59
CA MET A 246 -12.64 6.70 7.55
C MET A 246 -12.32 7.48 6.29
N VAL A 247 -11.90 8.73 6.48
CA VAL A 247 -11.66 9.71 5.42
C VAL A 247 -10.18 9.99 5.33
N GLY A 248 -9.63 10.02 4.12
CA GLY A 248 -8.21 10.32 3.99
C GLY A 248 -7.60 10.08 2.63
N ILE A 249 -6.33 9.73 2.62
CA ILE A 249 -5.53 9.50 1.42
C ILE A 249 -5.14 8.02 1.25
N ALA A 250 -4.90 7.63 0.01
CA ALA A 250 -4.54 6.27 -0.40
C ALA A 250 -3.58 6.32 -1.61
N PHE A 251 -2.91 5.20 -1.90
CA PHE A 251 -2.22 5.04 -3.17
C PHE A 251 -3.15 4.45 -4.23
N GLY A 252 -2.99 4.90 -5.47
CA GLY A 252 -3.75 4.43 -6.62
C GLY A 252 -3.11 3.22 -7.29
N LYS A 253 -3.93 2.45 -8.01
CA LYS A 253 -3.46 1.33 -8.84
C LYS A 253 -2.73 1.81 -10.09
N SER A 254 -3.37 2.59 -10.95
CA SER A 254 -2.82 2.95 -12.27
C SER A 254 -3.02 4.42 -12.63
N PRO A 255 -1.93 5.17 -12.93
CA PRO A 255 -2.01 6.55 -13.42
C PRO A 255 -2.65 6.67 -14.81
N LYS A 256 -2.81 5.56 -15.55
CA LYS A 256 -3.46 5.56 -16.88
C LYS A 256 -4.99 5.62 -16.78
N LYS A 257 -5.55 5.15 -15.66
CA LYS A 257 -7.01 5.02 -15.45
C LYS A 257 -7.52 5.88 -14.31
N GLN A 258 -6.63 6.35 -13.45
CA GLN A 258 -6.94 7.11 -12.25
C GLN A 258 -6.11 8.39 -12.25
N LYS A 259 -6.52 9.35 -11.43
CA LYS A 259 -5.82 10.63 -11.23
C LYS A 259 -5.58 10.85 -9.75
N ILE A 260 -4.56 11.64 -9.41
CA ILE A 260 -4.43 12.20 -8.06
C ILE A 260 -5.72 12.96 -7.71
N GLY A 261 -6.24 12.75 -6.51
CA GLY A 261 -7.49 13.31 -6.02
C GLY A 261 -8.75 12.53 -6.39
N ASP A 262 -8.67 11.52 -7.27
CA ASP A 262 -9.82 10.62 -7.50
C ASP A 262 -10.18 9.87 -6.21
N ILE A 263 -11.48 9.66 -5.99
CA ILE A 263 -12.03 9.04 -4.78
C ILE A 263 -12.15 7.52 -4.96
N LEU A 264 -11.59 6.78 -4.03
CA LEU A 264 -11.77 5.36 -3.81
C LEU A 264 -12.85 5.14 -2.74
N VAL A 265 -13.91 4.44 -3.11
CA VAL A 265 -14.99 4.04 -2.21
C VAL A 265 -14.87 2.55 -1.92
N SER A 266 -14.78 2.15 -0.65
CA SER A 266 -14.65 0.73 -0.31
C SER A 266 -15.96 -0.04 -0.53
N HIS A 267 -15.89 -1.11 -1.32
CA HIS A 267 -16.83 -2.23 -1.24
C HIS A 267 -16.29 -3.28 -0.26
N HIS A 268 -15.09 -3.80 -0.55
CA HIS A 268 -14.42 -4.78 0.29
C HIS A 268 -13.05 -4.23 0.72
N LEU A 269 -12.64 -4.59 1.93
CA LEU A 269 -11.24 -4.45 2.35
C LEU A 269 -10.53 -5.80 2.27
N ILE A 270 -9.27 -5.78 1.85
CA ILE A 270 -8.40 -6.96 1.91
C ILE A 270 -7.15 -6.62 2.72
N PRO A 271 -7.03 -7.14 3.95
CA PRO A 271 -5.80 -7.09 4.71
C PRO A 271 -4.74 -7.98 4.03
N TYR A 272 -3.76 -7.37 3.37
CA TYR A 272 -2.78 -8.12 2.56
C TYR A 272 -1.56 -8.61 3.35
N ASP A 273 -1.38 -8.16 4.60
CA ASP A 273 -0.25 -8.61 5.42
C ASP A 273 -0.49 -9.99 6.07
N ALA A 274 -1.75 -10.34 6.29
CA ALA A 274 -2.14 -11.63 6.85
C ALA A 274 -2.06 -12.72 5.77
N LYS A 275 -0.87 -13.30 5.61
CA LYS A 275 -0.60 -14.34 4.61
C LYS A 275 0.35 -15.42 5.12
N ARG A 276 0.15 -16.63 4.63
CA ARG A 276 1.08 -17.75 4.73
C ARG A 276 1.89 -17.81 3.44
N VAL A 277 3.22 -17.70 3.57
CA VAL A 277 4.14 -17.78 2.44
C VAL A 277 4.90 -19.10 2.50
N GLU A 278 4.76 -19.91 1.46
CA GLU A 278 5.49 -21.15 1.22
C GLU A 278 6.32 -21.03 -0.06
N ALA A 279 7.18 -22.01 -0.34
CA ALA A 279 8.15 -21.93 -1.44
C ALA A 279 7.53 -21.64 -2.83
N ALA A 280 6.27 -21.98 -3.05
CA ALA A 280 5.57 -21.77 -4.32
C ALA A 280 4.14 -21.19 -4.18
N ILE A 281 3.66 -20.97 -2.95
CA ILE A 281 2.27 -20.60 -2.68
C ILE A 281 2.24 -19.47 -1.66
N THR A 282 1.56 -18.38 -2.01
CA THR A 282 1.14 -17.34 -1.07
C THR A 282 -0.37 -17.49 -0.86
N GLN A 283 -0.77 -17.73 0.38
CA GLN A 283 -2.18 -17.81 0.75
C GLN A 283 -2.53 -16.69 1.72
N TYR A 284 -3.44 -15.81 1.31
CA TYR A 284 -4.00 -14.77 2.16
C TYR A 284 -5.04 -15.37 3.10
N THR A 285 -4.93 -15.07 4.40
CA THR A 285 -5.71 -15.73 5.46
C THR A 285 -6.68 -14.79 6.17
N ALA A 286 -6.55 -13.48 6.00
CA ALA A 286 -7.50 -12.53 6.55
C ALA A 286 -8.89 -12.65 5.91
N SER A 287 -9.91 -12.36 6.72
CA SER A 287 -11.26 -12.12 6.22
C SER A 287 -11.26 -10.92 5.27
N ARG A 288 -12.22 -10.93 4.35
CA ARG A 288 -12.45 -9.85 3.38
C ARG A 288 -13.80 -9.22 3.69
N PRO A 289 -13.85 -8.29 4.67
CA PRO A 289 -15.12 -7.73 5.10
C PRO A 289 -15.66 -6.75 4.08
N ASP A 290 -16.98 -6.72 3.98
CA ASP A 290 -17.73 -5.76 3.18
C ASP A 290 -18.03 -4.53 4.06
N SER A 291 -17.92 -3.34 3.48
CA SER A 291 -18.43 -2.12 4.09
C SER A 291 -19.96 -2.19 4.23
N ASP A 292 -20.59 -1.25 4.94
CA ASP A 292 -22.05 -1.28 5.10
C ASP A 292 -22.80 -1.04 3.77
N PRO A 293 -23.81 -1.86 3.40
CA PRO A 293 -24.51 -1.73 2.12
C PRO A 293 -25.28 -0.41 1.96
N ILE A 294 -25.82 0.17 3.03
CA ILE A 294 -26.53 1.46 2.97
C ILE A 294 -25.52 2.57 2.72
N LEU A 295 -24.39 2.56 3.43
CA LEU A 295 -23.30 3.50 3.18
C LEU A 295 -22.71 3.36 1.77
N ARG A 296 -22.51 2.13 1.27
CA ARG A 296 -22.02 1.92 -0.12
C ARG A 296 -22.96 2.55 -1.15
N ASN A 297 -24.27 2.36 -0.98
CA ASN A 297 -25.26 2.93 -1.89
C ASN A 297 -25.28 4.46 -1.80
N LEU A 298 -25.12 5.02 -0.61
CA LEU A 298 -25.05 6.45 -0.37
C LEU A 298 -23.81 7.09 -1.04
N PHE A 299 -22.67 6.42 -0.97
CA PHE A 299 -21.39 6.90 -1.53
C PHE A 299 -21.16 6.48 -2.98
N ARG A 300 -22.09 5.75 -3.60
CA ARG A 300 -21.99 5.39 -5.01
C ARG A 300 -22.17 6.63 -5.88
N ALA A 301 -21.05 7.10 -6.44
CA ALA A 301 -20.93 8.15 -7.46
C ALA A 301 -22.11 9.15 -7.50
N PRO A 302 -22.20 10.12 -6.56
CA PRO A 302 -23.20 11.17 -6.63
C PRO A 302 -23.11 11.93 -7.96
N LEU A 303 -24.23 11.97 -8.69
CA LEU A 303 -24.33 12.37 -10.10
C LEU A 303 -23.70 13.73 -10.45
N ASN A 304 -23.52 14.64 -9.49
CA ASN A 304 -23.10 16.02 -9.73
C ASN A 304 -21.92 16.47 -8.85
N TRP A 305 -21.24 15.56 -8.14
CA TRP A 305 -20.08 15.96 -7.37
C TRP A 305 -18.93 16.37 -8.29
N LYS A 306 -18.31 17.51 -7.98
CA LYS A 306 -17.13 18.03 -8.68
C LYS A 306 -16.13 18.56 -7.67
N PHE A 307 -14.86 18.29 -7.94
CA PHE A 307 -13.74 18.88 -7.23
C PHE A 307 -12.64 19.15 -8.26
N GLU A 308 -12.31 20.43 -8.45
CA GLU A 308 -11.31 20.85 -9.43
C GLU A 308 -9.92 20.86 -8.78
N ARG A 309 -8.98 20.22 -9.46
CA ARG A 309 -7.56 20.20 -9.10
C ARG A 309 -6.86 21.49 -9.56
N PRO A 310 -5.66 21.78 -9.03
CA PRO A 310 -4.87 22.93 -9.47
C PRO A 310 -4.47 22.95 -10.94
N ASP A 311 -4.52 21.81 -11.64
CA ASP A 311 -4.30 21.73 -13.09
C ASP A 311 -5.59 21.86 -13.93
N GLY A 312 -6.70 22.29 -13.31
CA GLY A 312 -8.00 22.48 -13.95
C GLY A 312 -8.75 21.18 -14.25
N LYS A 313 -8.21 20.02 -13.87
CA LYS A 313 -8.89 18.73 -14.06
C LYS A 313 -9.82 18.44 -12.90
N ASN A 314 -10.98 17.87 -13.19
CA ASN A 314 -11.89 17.40 -12.15
C ASN A 314 -11.49 16.00 -11.65
N CYS A 315 -11.55 15.83 -10.34
CA CYS A 315 -11.52 14.52 -9.69
C CYS A 315 -12.80 13.74 -10.01
N THR A 316 -12.67 12.41 -9.97
CA THR A 316 -13.80 11.48 -10.17
C THR A 316 -13.93 10.55 -8.98
N ALA A 317 -15.17 10.21 -8.61
CA ALA A 317 -15.42 9.16 -7.64
C ALA A 317 -15.59 7.83 -8.37
N HIS A 318 -14.75 6.85 -8.04
CA HIS A 318 -14.83 5.50 -8.59
C HIS A 318 -16.03 4.75 -8.01
N GLU A 319 -16.57 3.81 -8.78
CA GLU A 319 -17.54 2.85 -8.27
C GLU A 319 -16.97 2.09 -7.05
N PRO A 320 -17.81 1.70 -6.06
CA PRO A 320 -17.34 0.96 -4.91
C PRO A 320 -16.55 -0.29 -5.31
N GLY A 321 -15.31 -0.39 -4.82
CA GLY A 321 -14.37 -1.43 -5.23
C GLY A 321 -13.50 -1.95 -4.09
N THR A 322 -12.62 -2.88 -4.42
CA THR A 322 -11.72 -3.51 -3.45
C THR A 322 -10.57 -2.58 -3.10
N ILE A 323 -10.42 -2.25 -1.82
CA ILE A 323 -9.28 -1.47 -1.30
C ILE A 323 -8.38 -2.39 -0.48
N LEU A 324 -7.08 -2.34 -0.75
CA LEU A 324 -6.07 -3.10 -0.02
C LEU A 324 -5.69 -2.35 1.25
N THR A 325 -5.53 -3.05 2.38
CA THR A 325 -5.14 -2.45 3.65
C THR A 325 -3.96 -3.22 4.27
N GLY A 326 -2.94 -2.51 4.76
CA GLY A 326 -1.78 -3.14 5.39
C GLY A 326 -0.86 -2.16 6.11
N GLY A 327 -0.07 -2.64 7.07
CA GLY A 327 0.88 -1.87 7.87
C GLY A 327 2.17 -1.50 7.14
N THR A 328 2.35 -1.94 5.89
CA THR A 328 3.53 -1.57 5.07
C THR A 328 3.23 -0.29 4.29
N LEU A 329 4.02 0.76 4.50
CA LEU A 329 4.03 1.92 3.62
C LEU A 329 4.64 1.52 2.27
N LEU A 330 3.79 1.31 1.28
CA LEU A 330 4.20 0.88 -0.05
C LEU A 330 4.72 2.07 -0.87
N ASP A 331 6.02 2.07 -1.15
CA ASP A 331 6.69 3.06 -2.02
C ASP A 331 7.75 2.38 -2.89
N ASN A 332 7.33 1.31 -3.57
CA ASN A 332 8.21 0.51 -4.42
C ASN A 332 7.39 -0.12 -5.56
N LEU A 333 7.75 0.21 -6.80
CA LEU A 333 7.02 -0.26 -7.98
C LEU A 333 7.00 -1.80 -8.11
N ASP A 334 8.06 -2.50 -7.75
CA ASP A 334 8.11 -3.96 -7.84
C ASP A 334 7.18 -4.63 -6.84
N GLU A 335 7.17 -4.14 -5.60
CA GLU A 335 6.25 -4.60 -4.56
C GLU A 335 4.80 -4.27 -4.92
N LYS A 336 4.54 -3.09 -5.50
CA LYS A 336 3.23 -2.73 -6.05
C LYS A 336 2.78 -3.67 -7.16
N VAL A 337 3.66 -3.98 -8.11
CA VAL A 337 3.36 -4.90 -9.21
C VAL A 337 3.00 -6.28 -8.66
N LYS A 338 3.76 -6.81 -7.69
CA LYS A 338 3.43 -8.08 -7.02
C LYS A 338 2.06 -8.00 -6.34
N LEU A 339 1.81 -6.94 -5.57
CA LEU A 339 0.57 -6.76 -4.84
C LEU A 339 -0.65 -6.72 -5.77
N PHE A 340 -0.60 -5.97 -6.87
CA PHE A 340 -1.70 -5.92 -7.83
C PHE A 340 -1.75 -7.12 -8.78
N THR A 341 -0.70 -7.95 -8.85
CA THR A 341 -0.76 -9.28 -9.48
C THR A 341 -1.59 -10.23 -8.63
N ASP A 342 -1.40 -10.19 -7.31
CA ASP A 342 -2.19 -10.99 -6.37
C ASP A 342 -3.65 -10.51 -6.25
N PHE A 343 -3.86 -9.19 -6.42
CA PHE A 343 -5.18 -8.56 -6.30
C PHE A 343 -5.52 -7.70 -7.53
N PRO A 344 -5.77 -8.32 -8.71
CA PRO A 344 -5.99 -7.59 -9.95
C PRO A 344 -7.23 -6.71 -9.94
N ASN A 345 -8.22 -6.99 -9.10
CA ASN A 345 -9.46 -6.21 -9.00
C ASN A 345 -9.40 -5.09 -7.95
N ALA A 346 -8.27 -4.94 -7.23
CA ALA A 346 -8.11 -3.84 -6.30
C ALA A 346 -8.01 -2.49 -7.04
N ILE A 347 -8.55 -1.44 -6.45
CA ILE A 347 -8.56 -0.08 -7.01
C ILE A 347 -7.50 0.84 -6.36
N GLY A 348 -6.90 0.41 -5.26
CA GLY A 348 -5.87 1.16 -4.52
C GLY A 348 -5.61 0.52 -3.16
N GLY A 349 -4.87 1.22 -2.30
CA GLY A 349 -4.65 0.77 -0.93
C GLY A 349 -4.25 1.86 0.07
N GLU A 350 -4.38 1.52 1.34
CA GLU A 350 -4.17 2.38 2.52
C GLU A 350 -3.70 1.55 3.74
N MET A 351 -3.59 2.13 4.93
CA MET A 351 -2.93 1.47 6.08
C MET A 351 -3.80 1.31 7.35
N GLU A 352 -5.01 1.87 7.41
CA GLU A 352 -5.82 1.95 8.64
C GLU A 352 -7.09 1.11 8.62
N GLY A 353 -7.61 0.80 7.43
CA GLY A 353 -8.90 0.16 7.20
C GLY A 353 -9.09 -1.15 7.96
N ALA A 354 -8.01 -1.92 8.17
CA ALA A 354 -8.07 -3.14 8.98
C ALA A 354 -8.45 -2.88 10.44
N GLY A 355 -7.95 -1.81 11.04
CA GLY A 355 -8.31 -1.41 12.40
C GLY A 355 -9.73 -0.86 12.47
N LEU A 356 -10.14 -0.06 11.47
CA LEU A 356 -11.49 0.48 11.37
C LEU A 356 -12.54 -0.62 11.37
N TYR A 357 -12.48 -1.55 10.41
CA TYR A 357 -13.54 -2.55 10.28
C TYR A 357 -13.57 -3.46 11.51
N ALA A 358 -12.41 -3.81 12.08
CA ALA A 358 -12.35 -4.71 13.22
C ALA A 358 -13.05 -4.09 14.44
N ALA A 359 -12.83 -2.80 14.70
CA ALA A 359 -13.51 -2.08 15.77
C ALA A 359 -15.01 -1.88 15.47
N ALA A 360 -15.36 -1.49 14.24
CA ALA A 360 -16.75 -1.22 13.85
C ALA A 360 -17.60 -2.49 13.85
N VAL A 361 -17.09 -3.62 13.36
CA VAL A 361 -17.78 -4.92 13.40
C VAL A 361 -17.99 -5.38 14.85
N ALA A 362 -17.00 -5.21 15.72
CA ALA A 362 -17.14 -5.55 17.14
C ALA A 362 -18.24 -4.73 17.84
N GLN A 363 -18.40 -3.46 17.46
CA GLN A 363 -19.42 -2.54 17.98
C GLN A 363 -20.75 -2.59 17.20
N LYS A 364 -20.83 -3.37 16.11
CA LYS A 364 -21.97 -3.41 15.18
C LYS A 364 -22.32 -2.03 14.60
N THR A 365 -21.32 -1.19 14.37
CA THR A 365 -21.51 0.13 13.76
C THR A 365 -21.30 0.04 12.25
N PRO A 366 -22.24 0.54 11.42
CA PRO A 366 -22.05 0.71 9.99
C PRO A 366 -20.76 1.47 9.67
N TRP A 367 -19.96 0.95 8.74
CA TRP A 367 -18.65 1.53 8.41
C TRP A 367 -18.39 1.59 6.91
N ILE A 368 -17.58 2.56 6.50
CA ILE A 368 -17.05 2.67 5.13
C ILE A 368 -15.69 3.39 5.11
N VAL A 369 -14.83 3.03 4.17
CA VAL A 369 -13.57 3.72 3.88
C VAL A 369 -13.72 4.55 2.61
N ILE A 370 -13.43 5.85 2.72
CA ILE A 370 -13.45 6.82 1.64
C ILE A 370 -12.08 7.50 1.58
N LYS A 371 -11.28 7.19 0.56
CA LYS A 371 -9.94 7.73 0.43
C LYS A 371 -9.76 8.39 -0.93
N ALA A 372 -8.93 9.40 -1.05
CA ALA A 372 -8.52 9.94 -2.35
C ALA A 372 -7.09 9.53 -2.68
N ILE A 373 -6.78 9.38 -3.97
CA ILE A 373 -5.45 8.99 -4.43
C ILE A 373 -4.46 10.15 -4.21
N SER A 374 -3.45 9.96 -3.36
CA SER A 374 -2.37 10.93 -3.12
C SER A 374 -1.04 10.56 -3.76
N ASP A 375 -0.85 9.28 -4.12
CA ASP A 375 0.39 8.81 -4.74
C ASP A 375 0.16 7.49 -5.49
N TRP A 376 1.21 6.98 -6.10
CA TRP A 376 1.19 5.77 -6.93
C TRP A 376 1.99 4.62 -6.35
N ALA A 377 2.52 4.72 -5.13
CA ALA A 377 3.35 3.69 -4.50
C ALA A 377 4.51 3.20 -5.41
N ASP A 378 5.13 4.11 -6.15
CA ASP A 378 6.08 3.85 -7.23
C ASP A 378 7.55 4.15 -6.86
N GLY A 379 7.82 4.59 -5.64
CA GLY A 379 9.15 5.03 -5.19
C GLY A 379 9.39 6.54 -5.34
N LYS A 380 8.38 7.32 -5.77
CA LYS A 380 8.48 8.77 -6.01
C LYS A 380 7.64 9.60 -5.05
N LYS A 381 7.19 9.02 -3.94
CA LYS A 381 6.26 9.67 -2.99
C LYS A 381 6.79 10.98 -2.39
N ASN A 382 8.10 11.14 -2.26
CA ASN A 382 8.71 12.33 -1.66
C ASN A 382 8.81 13.54 -2.61
N GLU A 383 8.65 13.33 -3.92
CA GLU A 383 8.76 14.35 -4.96
C GLU A 383 7.43 15.12 -5.18
N ARG A 384 6.34 14.65 -4.55
CA ARG A 384 4.96 15.06 -4.86
C ARG A 384 4.14 15.32 -3.60
N ARG A 385 4.62 16.21 -2.74
CA ARG A 385 4.04 16.42 -1.39
C ARG A 385 2.64 17.02 -1.44
N SER A 386 2.43 17.99 -2.34
CA SER A 386 1.16 18.71 -2.52
C SER A 386 0.00 17.80 -2.95
N HIS A 387 0.30 16.62 -3.50
CA HIS A 387 -0.73 15.65 -3.89
C HIS A 387 -1.50 15.13 -2.69
N ARG A 388 -0.87 15.09 -1.51
CA ARG A 388 -1.54 14.72 -0.25
C ARG A 388 -2.58 15.76 0.15
N ASP A 389 -2.28 17.04 -0.01
CA ASP A 389 -3.21 18.12 0.29
C ASP A 389 -4.42 18.11 -0.66
N VAL A 390 -4.16 17.95 -1.97
CA VAL A 390 -5.23 17.80 -2.99
C VAL A 390 -6.12 16.59 -2.68
N ALA A 391 -5.52 15.44 -2.41
CA ALA A 391 -6.25 14.22 -2.10
C ALA A 391 -7.07 14.35 -0.81
N ALA A 392 -6.46 14.83 0.27
CA ALA A 392 -7.16 15.04 1.53
C ALA A 392 -8.36 16.00 1.37
N ALA A 393 -8.17 17.11 0.67
CA ALA A 393 -9.23 18.07 0.36
C ALA A 393 -10.35 17.44 -0.48
N ALA A 394 -10.01 16.67 -1.51
CA ALA A 394 -10.97 15.98 -2.36
C ALA A 394 -11.80 14.95 -1.57
N ALA A 395 -11.15 14.13 -0.73
CA ALA A 395 -11.81 13.13 0.11
C ALA A 395 -12.76 13.79 1.11
N ALA A 396 -12.30 14.82 1.84
CA ALA A 396 -13.14 15.55 2.78
C ALA A 396 -14.32 16.23 2.08
N HIS A 397 -14.09 16.87 0.94
CA HIS A 397 -15.13 17.53 0.14
C HIS A 397 -16.18 16.53 -0.37
N PHE A 398 -15.76 15.35 -0.82
CA PHE A 398 -16.68 14.29 -1.26
C PHE A 398 -17.58 13.81 -0.13
N VAL A 399 -17.00 13.50 1.04
CA VAL A 399 -17.78 13.07 2.20
C VAL A 399 -18.72 14.17 2.65
N HIS A 400 -18.27 15.42 2.68
CA HIS A 400 -19.11 16.55 3.04
C HIS A 400 -20.27 16.73 2.06
N TYR A 401 -20.01 16.64 0.76
CA TYR A 401 -21.03 16.76 -0.27
C TYR A 401 -22.12 15.70 -0.10
N VAL A 402 -21.75 14.44 0.10
CA VAL A 402 -22.70 13.33 0.30
C VAL A 402 -23.52 13.54 1.58
N LEU A 403 -22.86 13.93 2.67
CA LEU A 403 -23.50 14.18 3.96
C LEU A 403 -24.24 15.52 4.04
N SER A 404 -24.17 16.38 3.02
CA SER A 404 -24.96 17.62 2.97
C SER A 404 -26.44 17.37 2.68
N ASN A 405 -26.79 16.19 2.18
CA ASN A 405 -28.18 15.76 2.12
C ASN A 405 -28.66 15.34 3.53
N GLN A 406 -29.57 16.11 4.11
CA GLN A 406 -30.12 15.86 5.45
C GLN A 406 -30.80 14.48 5.62
N PHE A 407 -31.21 13.86 4.51
CA PHE A 407 -31.85 12.55 4.50
C PHE A 407 -30.87 11.39 4.25
N ALA A 408 -29.57 11.67 4.14
CA ALA A 408 -28.55 10.68 3.75
C ALA A 408 -28.48 9.45 4.68
N LEU A 409 -28.81 9.61 5.97
CA LEU A 409 -28.69 8.56 6.99
C LEU A 409 -30.04 8.02 7.48
N ASP A 410 -31.16 8.38 6.83
CA ASP A 410 -32.50 7.99 7.29
C ASP A 410 -32.69 6.47 7.33
N GLU A 411 -32.15 5.75 6.35
CA GLU A 411 -32.21 4.28 6.33
C GLU A 411 -31.40 3.65 7.47
N LEU A 412 -30.26 4.25 7.85
CA LEU A 412 -29.51 3.80 9.02
C LEU A 412 -30.27 4.07 10.32
N LYS A 413 -30.92 5.25 10.43
CA LYS A 413 -31.77 5.58 11.58
C LYS A 413 -32.91 4.58 11.77
N LYS A 414 -33.56 4.17 10.67
CA LYS A 414 -34.61 3.12 10.69
C LYS A 414 -34.06 1.76 11.13
N SER A 415 -32.87 1.38 10.67
CA SER A 415 -32.28 0.07 11.00
C SER A 415 -31.85 -0.09 12.47
N ARG A 416 -31.71 1.03 13.20
CA ARG A 416 -31.30 1.06 14.61
C ARG A 416 -32.48 1.01 15.59
N GLN A 417 -33.69 1.28 15.12
CA GLN A 417 -34.96 1.16 15.86
C GLN A 417 -35.47 -0.27 15.79
#